data_AF-A0A7J4JFZ9-F1
#
_entry.id   AF-A0A7J4JFZ9-F1
#
_cell.length_a   1.000
_cell.length_b   1.000
_cell.length_c   1.000
_cell.angle_alpha   90.00
_cell.angle_beta   90.00
_cell.angle_gamma   90.00
#
_symmetry.space_group_name_H-M   'P 1'
#
loop_
_entity.id
_entity.type
_entity.pdbx_description
1 polymer ?
#
loop_
_entity_poly.entity_id
_entity_poly.type
_entity_poly.pdbx_seq_one_letter_code
_entity_poly.pdbx_strand_id
1 'polypeptide(L)'
;MNPKVLKEGGLDYYFEDFSACPLQELKKFRHPWEMVEGKNSLVNPGASRIEGEVHPTVVIKGNVVIGKGTVVEPFTVIEGPCIIGENVTIRPHVWIRPVTVIGNGCVIGKGVEMKNALLFNGAKIGTNCFVGDSVLGQGTRIGSGTILGNRRFDQQVVQVKIRGEKLSTGSDKFGCILGDYARLGANVVTSPGTLVGAHTWVTAQSIQGFLPADKLVKGVTQAQVVDKARVELKARDAKGKA
;
A
#
# COMPACT_ATOMS: atom_id res chain seq x y z
N MET A 1 -15.15 15.29 20.81
CA MET A 1 -13.99 14.66 20.15
C MET A 1 -12.76 15.52 20.44
N ASN A 2 -11.66 14.94 20.93
CA ASN A 2 -10.47 15.69 21.32
C ASN A 2 -9.89 16.50 20.14
N PRO A 3 -9.52 17.80 20.30
CA PRO A 3 -8.95 18.61 19.23
C PRO A 3 -7.72 17.99 18.56
N LYS A 4 -6.89 17.25 19.30
CA LYS A 4 -5.75 16.51 18.73
C LYS A 4 -6.21 15.36 17.83
N VAL A 5 -7.24 14.62 18.23
CA VAL A 5 -7.84 13.54 17.42
C VAL A 5 -8.47 14.11 16.15
N LEU A 6 -9.12 15.28 16.24
CA LEU A 6 -9.65 15.98 15.06
C LEU A 6 -8.55 16.35 14.06
N LYS A 7 -7.43 16.87 14.55
CA LYS A 7 -6.27 17.20 13.70
C LYS A 7 -5.63 15.95 13.12
N GLU A 8 -5.30 14.96 13.94
CA GLU A 8 -4.56 13.74 13.54
C GLU A 8 -5.41 12.74 12.76
N GLY A 9 -6.74 12.86 12.81
CA GLY A 9 -7.64 12.16 11.91
C GLY A 9 -7.82 12.87 10.58
N GLY A 10 -7.43 14.15 10.47
CA GLY A 10 -7.65 14.97 9.28
C GLY A 10 -6.73 14.59 8.12
N LEU A 11 -7.23 14.82 6.90
CA LEU A 11 -6.51 14.57 5.65
C LEU A 11 -5.17 15.34 5.58
N ASP A 12 -5.18 16.63 5.94
CA ASP A 12 -4.00 17.51 5.93
C ASP A 12 -2.90 17.10 6.93
N TYR A 13 -3.18 16.17 7.86
CA TYR A 13 -2.17 15.63 8.76
C TYR A 13 -1.25 14.60 8.08
N TYR A 14 -1.76 13.92 7.04
CA TYR A 14 -1.03 12.88 6.33
C TYR A 14 -0.48 13.36 5.00
N PHE A 15 -1.15 14.33 4.35
CA PHE A 15 -0.81 14.79 3.02
C PHE A 15 -0.59 16.30 3.03
N GLU A 16 0.67 16.71 3.13
CA GLU A 16 1.09 18.12 3.19
C GLU A 16 1.05 18.76 1.80
N ASP A 17 1.40 17.99 0.77
CA ASP A 17 1.29 18.39 -0.64
C ASP A 17 0.22 17.57 -1.36
N PHE A 18 -1.03 18.01 -1.28
CA PHE A 18 -2.13 17.33 -1.97
C PHE A 18 -2.04 17.45 -3.51
N SER A 19 -1.21 18.34 -4.06
CA SER A 19 -1.00 18.41 -5.52
C SER A 19 -0.36 17.14 -6.08
N ALA A 20 0.30 16.36 -5.22
CA ALA A 20 0.84 15.05 -5.54
C ALA A 20 -0.23 13.94 -5.68
N CYS A 21 -1.47 14.20 -5.26
CA CYS A 21 -2.58 13.27 -5.44
C CYS A 21 -3.00 13.22 -6.93
N PRO A 22 -3.10 12.04 -7.56
CA PRO A 22 -3.56 11.95 -8.94
C PRO A 22 -5.06 12.29 -9.13
N LEU A 23 -5.83 12.38 -8.04
CA LEU A 23 -7.26 12.69 -8.05
C LEU A 23 -7.55 13.86 -7.08
N GLN A 24 -7.57 15.08 -7.60
CA GLN A 24 -7.66 16.30 -6.79
C GLN A 24 -9.03 16.46 -6.10
N GLU A 25 -10.08 15.87 -6.67
CA GLU A 25 -11.45 15.88 -6.15
C GLU A 25 -11.57 15.20 -4.79
N LEU A 26 -10.59 14.35 -4.43
CA LEU A 26 -10.55 13.67 -3.14
C LEU A 26 -10.24 14.61 -1.97
N LYS A 27 -9.75 15.84 -2.23
CA LYS A 27 -9.49 16.86 -1.20
C LYS A 27 -10.74 17.26 -0.41
N LYS A 28 -11.93 16.98 -0.95
CA LYS A 28 -13.21 17.24 -0.28
C LYS A 28 -13.43 16.40 0.98
N PHE A 29 -12.72 15.27 1.11
CA PHE A 29 -12.88 14.37 2.25
C PHE A 29 -12.19 14.92 3.50
N ARG A 30 -12.77 14.60 4.66
CA ARG A 30 -12.24 15.05 5.94
C ARG A 30 -11.13 14.14 6.41
N HIS A 31 -11.32 12.84 6.25
CA HIS A 31 -10.45 11.80 6.74
C HIS A 31 -9.80 11.04 5.57
N PRO A 32 -8.52 10.63 5.69
CA PRO A 32 -7.80 9.99 4.60
C PRO A 32 -8.38 8.62 4.19
N TRP A 33 -9.02 7.90 5.11
CA TRP A 33 -9.65 6.60 4.80
C TRP A 33 -10.91 6.72 3.95
N GLU A 34 -11.59 7.87 3.95
CA GLU A 34 -12.75 8.12 3.09
C GLU A 34 -12.35 8.11 1.60
N MET A 35 -11.08 8.42 1.30
CA MET A 35 -10.54 8.39 -0.06
C MET A 35 -10.49 6.98 -0.66
N VAL A 36 -10.44 5.93 0.17
CA VAL A 36 -10.32 4.55 -0.30
C VAL A 36 -11.56 4.13 -1.08
N GLU A 37 -12.74 4.32 -0.52
CA GLU A 37 -14.00 4.06 -1.24
C GLU A 37 -14.42 5.27 -2.09
N GLY A 38 -14.13 6.49 -1.62
CA GLY A 38 -14.53 7.73 -2.26
C GLY A 38 -13.94 7.95 -3.66
N LYS A 39 -12.84 7.27 -4.00
CA LYS A 39 -12.26 7.31 -5.34
C LYS A 39 -12.95 6.39 -6.34
N ASN A 40 -13.72 5.40 -5.90
CA ASN A 40 -14.22 4.34 -6.80
C ASN A 40 -15.04 4.89 -7.97
N SER A 41 -15.81 5.95 -7.73
CA SER A 41 -16.59 6.65 -8.77
C SER A 41 -15.74 7.57 -9.68
N LEU A 42 -14.54 7.94 -9.24
CA LEU A 42 -13.59 8.77 -9.99
C LEU A 42 -12.68 7.93 -10.89
N VAL A 43 -12.45 6.66 -10.54
CA VAL A 43 -11.67 5.72 -11.36
C VAL A 43 -12.58 5.14 -12.46
N ASN A 44 -13.02 6.01 -13.37
CA ASN A 44 -13.72 5.61 -14.58
C ASN A 44 -13.05 6.25 -15.80
N PRO A 45 -12.08 5.57 -16.42
CA PRO A 45 -11.39 6.11 -17.58
C PRO A 45 -12.29 6.18 -18.84
N GLY A 46 -13.50 5.61 -18.82
CA GLY A 46 -14.42 5.56 -19.98
C GLY A 46 -13.95 4.61 -21.09
N ALA A 47 -12.70 4.74 -21.52
CA ALA A 47 -12.00 3.86 -22.45
C ALA A 47 -10.52 3.74 -22.07
N SER A 48 -9.83 2.74 -22.61
CA SER A 48 -8.38 2.61 -22.40
C SER A 48 -7.60 3.68 -23.16
N ARG A 49 -6.52 4.20 -22.56
CA ARG A 49 -5.54 5.09 -23.19
C ARG A 49 -4.15 4.66 -22.75
N ILE A 50 -3.35 4.13 -23.68
CA ILE A 50 -2.02 3.60 -23.40
C ILE A 50 -0.99 4.42 -24.19
N GLU A 51 -0.24 5.26 -23.47
CA GLU A 51 0.81 6.12 -24.03
C GLU A 51 2.22 5.74 -23.52
N GLY A 52 2.29 4.79 -22.60
CA GLY A 52 3.53 4.19 -22.11
C GLY A 52 3.98 2.98 -22.94
N GLU A 53 5.17 2.49 -22.63
CA GLU A 53 5.75 1.28 -23.20
C GLU A 53 5.27 0.06 -22.42
N VAL A 54 4.58 -0.86 -23.09
CA VAL A 54 4.02 -2.07 -22.47
C VAL A 54 4.64 -3.29 -23.14
N HIS A 55 5.26 -4.17 -22.33
CA HIS A 55 5.85 -5.39 -22.86
C HIS A 55 4.78 -6.34 -23.46
N PRO A 56 5.05 -7.06 -24.57
CA PRO A 56 4.05 -7.90 -25.26
C PRO A 56 3.38 -9.00 -24.43
N THR A 57 3.99 -9.42 -23.31
CA THR A 57 3.44 -10.46 -22.42
C THR A 57 2.50 -9.90 -21.34
N VAL A 58 2.32 -8.59 -21.27
CA VAL A 58 1.44 -7.96 -20.27
C VAL A 58 -0.01 -8.26 -20.62
N VAL A 59 -0.79 -8.66 -19.62
CA VAL A 59 -2.23 -8.90 -19.78
C VAL A 59 -2.99 -7.70 -19.22
N ILE A 60 -3.78 -7.04 -20.06
CA ILE A 60 -4.65 -5.93 -19.67
C ILE A 60 -6.10 -6.36 -19.88
N LYS A 61 -6.94 -6.25 -18.85
CA LYS A 61 -8.38 -6.51 -18.89
C LYS A 61 -9.16 -5.28 -18.46
N GLY A 62 -10.24 -4.95 -19.16
CA GLY A 62 -11.05 -3.76 -18.86
C GLY A 62 -10.35 -2.44 -19.22
N ASN A 63 -10.92 -1.33 -18.79
CA ASN A 63 -10.43 -0.01 -19.17
C ASN A 63 -9.24 0.42 -18.31
N VAL A 64 -8.11 0.77 -18.94
CA VAL A 64 -6.88 1.18 -18.25
C VAL A 64 -6.27 2.40 -18.91
N VAL A 65 -5.86 3.36 -18.10
CA VAL A 65 -5.03 4.49 -18.53
C VAL A 65 -3.59 4.26 -18.11
N ILE A 66 -2.65 4.40 -19.04
CA ILE A 66 -1.19 4.33 -18.82
C ILE A 66 -0.58 5.57 -19.46
N GLY A 67 -0.06 6.47 -18.62
CA GLY A 67 0.52 7.75 -19.06
C GLY A 67 1.86 7.61 -19.79
N LYS A 68 2.26 8.70 -20.45
CA LYS A 68 3.51 8.79 -21.21
C LYS A 68 4.75 8.49 -20.34
N GLY A 69 5.74 7.83 -20.94
CA GLY A 69 7.00 7.50 -20.28
C GLY A 69 6.90 6.41 -19.22
N THR A 70 5.70 5.88 -18.97
CA THR A 70 5.51 4.71 -18.11
C THR A 70 5.99 3.45 -18.83
N VAL A 71 6.70 2.59 -18.10
CA VAL A 71 7.19 1.31 -18.60
C VAL A 71 6.55 0.17 -17.79
N VAL A 72 5.92 -0.77 -18.50
CA VAL A 72 5.32 -1.97 -17.92
C VAL A 72 6.11 -3.20 -18.37
N GLU A 73 6.83 -3.79 -17.43
CA GLU A 73 7.71 -4.93 -17.66
C GLU A 73 6.95 -6.27 -17.75
N PRO A 74 7.60 -7.35 -18.24
CA PRO A 74 6.95 -8.61 -18.60
C PRO A 74 6.11 -9.28 -17.51
N PHE A 75 5.17 -10.13 -17.93
CA PHE A 75 4.31 -10.97 -17.09
C PHE A 75 3.48 -10.22 -16.03
N THR A 76 3.27 -8.93 -16.23
CA THR A 76 2.38 -8.11 -15.41
C THR A 76 0.92 -8.32 -15.83
N VAL A 77 0.01 -8.33 -14.87
CA VAL A 77 -1.44 -8.39 -15.10
C VAL A 77 -2.08 -7.11 -14.56
N ILE A 78 -2.86 -6.43 -15.39
CA ILE A 78 -3.57 -5.19 -15.04
C ILE A 78 -5.06 -5.39 -15.31
N GLU A 79 -5.88 -5.29 -14.27
CA GLU A 79 -7.33 -5.43 -14.35
C GLU A 79 -7.99 -4.09 -13.99
N GLY A 80 -8.67 -3.49 -14.96
CA GLY A 80 -9.34 -2.21 -14.86
C GLY A 80 -10.69 -2.24 -14.11
N PRO A 81 -11.23 -1.07 -13.74
CA PRO A 81 -10.72 0.24 -14.10
C PRO A 81 -9.46 0.62 -13.30
N CYS A 82 -8.42 1.09 -13.99
CA CYS A 82 -7.15 1.51 -13.37
C CYS A 82 -6.60 2.76 -14.04
N ILE A 83 -5.91 3.59 -13.27
CA ILE A 83 -5.21 4.78 -13.76
C ILE A 83 -3.74 4.69 -13.32
N ILE A 84 -2.83 4.70 -14.29
CA ILE A 84 -1.39 4.71 -14.08
C ILE A 84 -0.85 5.98 -14.73
N GLY A 85 -0.24 6.82 -13.92
CA GLY A 85 0.28 8.13 -14.33
C GLY A 85 1.47 8.04 -15.28
N GLU A 86 2.19 9.14 -15.41
CA GLU A 86 3.36 9.30 -16.26
C GLU A 86 4.65 8.86 -15.56
N ASN A 87 5.62 8.42 -16.35
CA ASN A 87 6.96 8.07 -15.87
C ASN A 87 6.96 7.04 -14.73
N VAL A 88 5.97 6.14 -14.70
CA VAL A 88 5.88 5.05 -13.72
C VAL A 88 6.72 3.87 -14.20
N THR A 89 7.44 3.22 -13.30
CA THR A 89 8.11 1.95 -13.59
C THR A 89 7.37 0.80 -12.91
N ILE A 90 6.76 -0.08 -13.69
CA ILE A 90 6.14 -1.31 -13.20
C ILE A 90 7.05 -2.48 -13.57
N ARG A 91 7.69 -3.06 -12.55
CA ARG A 91 8.62 -4.22 -12.68
C ARG A 91 7.85 -5.51 -13.00
N PRO A 92 8.52 -6.63 -13.31
CA PRO A 92 7.84 -7.82 -13.84
C PRO A 92 6.98 -8.50 -12.78
N HIS A 93 6.02 -9.30 -13.23
CA HIS A 93 5.14 -10.10 -12.36
C HIS A 93 4.32 -9.27 -11.36
N VAL A 94 3.99 -8.03 -11.68
CA VAL A 94 3.09 -7.23 -10.86
C VAL A 94 1.64 -7.59 -11.18
N TRP A 95 0.78 -7.58 -10.17
CA TRP A 95 -0.67 -7.70 -10.35
C TRP A 95 -1.38 -6.46 -9.85
N ILE A 96 -1.91 -5.66 -10.77
CA ILE A 96 -2.71 -4.48 -10.48
C ILE A 96 -4.18 -4.86 -10.65
N ARG A 97 -4.94 -4.76 -9.56
CA ARG A 97 -6.37 -5.08 -9.53
C ARG A 97 -7.22 -3.81 -9.62
N PRO A 98 -8.54 -3.95 -9.89
CA PRO A 98 -9.41 -2.82 -10.16
C PRO A 98 -9.38 -1.74 -9.09
N VAL A 99 -9.68 -0.52 -9.53
CA VAL A 99 -9.78 0.69 -8.73
C VAL A 99 -8.44 1.11 -8.12
N THR A 100 -7.34 0.67 -8.73
CA THR A 100 -5.99 1.11 -8.37
C THR A 100 -5.61 2.35 -9.16
N VAL A 101 -5.07 3.35 -8.45
CA VAL A 101 -4.59 4.61 -9.02
C VAL A 101 -3.14 4.82 -8.60
N ILE A 102 -2.26 4.99 -9.57
CA ILE A 102 -0.83 5.17 -9.38
C ILE A 102 -0.42 6.53 -9.93
N GLY A 103 0.04 7.44 -9.07
CA GLY A 103 0.54 8.75 -9.44
C GLY A 103 1.82 8.71 -10.26
N ASN A 104 2.26 9.88 -10.72
CA ASN A 104 3.41 10.04 -11.59
C ASN A 104 4.72 9.66 -10.89
N GLY A 105 5.69 9.13 -11.64
CA GLY A 105 7.04 8.85 -11.13
C GLY A 105 7.11 7.74 -10.07
N CYS A 106 6.04 6.96 -9.90
CA CYS A 106 6.02 5.84 -8.98
C CYS A 106 6.87 4.67 -9.47
N VAL A 107 7.31 3.81 -8.55
CA VAL A 107 8.02 2.56 -8.87
C VAL A 107 7.36 1.40 -8.14
N ILE A 108 6.89 0.42 -8.91
CA ILE A 108 6.27 -0.80 -8.37
C ILE A 108 7.24 -1.95 -8.59
N GLY A 109 7.77 -2.50 -7.49
CA GLY A 109 8.72 -3.60 -7.50
C GLY A 109 8.14 -4.91 -8.01
N LYS A 110 9.03 -5.86 -8.36
CA LYS A 110 8.66 -7.18 -8.86
C LYS A 110 7.73 -7.91 -7.88
N GLY A 111 6.70 -8.58 -8.39
CA GLY A 111 5.87 -9.48 -7.59
C GLY A 111 4.92 -8.77 -6.62
N VAL A 112 4.71 -7.46 -6.79
CA VAL A 112 3.76 -6.70 -5.98
C VAL A 112 2.33 -6.98 -6.45
N GLU A 113 1.43 -7.22 -5.50
CA GLU A 113 -0.02 -7.17 -5.76
C GLU A 113 -0.60 -5.87 -5.17
N MET A 114 -1.39 -5.16 -5.98
CA MET A 114 -2.11 -3.96 -5.59
C MET A 114 -3.59 -4.11 -5.85
N LYS A 115 -4.42 -3.66 -4.91
CA LYS A 115 -5.88 -3.71 -5.03
C LYS A 115 -6.50 -2.50 -4.37
N ASN A 116 -7.33 -1.75 -5.11
CA ASN A 116 -8.06 -0.61 -4.56
C ASN A 116 -7.12 0.40 -3.83
N ALA A 117 -5.90 0.56 -4.35
CA ALA A 117 -4.86 1.39 -3.74
C ALA A 117 -4.78 2.75 -4.43
N LEU A 118 -4.44 3.79 -3.67
CA LEU A 118 -4.18 5.14 -4.18
C LEU A 118 -2.75 5.54 -3.81
N LEU A 119 -1.90 5.72 -4.82
CA LEU A 119 -0.52 6.15 -4.66
C LEU A 119 -0.38 7.58 -5.18
N PHE A 120 0.15 8.46 -4.36
CA PHE A 120 0.54 9.80 -4.76
C PHE A 120 1.88 9.74 -5.50
N ASN A 121 2.24 10.85 -6.13
CA ASN A 121 3.42 10.95 -6.97
C ASN A 121 4.71 10.49 -6.22
N GLY A 122 5.58 9.78 -6.94
CA GLY A 122 6.90 9.37 -6.47
C GLY A 122 6.94 8.26 -5.41
N ALA A 123 5.80 7.65 -5.07
CA ALA A 123 5.76 6.50 -4.17
C ALA A 123 6.55 5.31 -4.75
N LYS A 124 7.31 4.59 -3.91
CA LYS A 124 8.08 3.41 -4.33
C LYS A 124 7.81 2.20 -3.45
N ILE A 125 7.43 1.11 -4.10
CA ILE A 125 7.10 -0.16 -3.46
C ILE A 125 8.19 -1.17 -3.79
N GLY A 126 8.74 -1.80 -2.77
CA GLY A 126 9.71 -2.89 -2.88
C GLY A 126 9.12 -4.14 -3.52
N THR A 127 9.89 -5.23 -3.51
CA THR A 127 9.47 -6.48 -4.17
C THR A 127 8.58 -7.33 -3.26
N ASN A 128 7.66 -8.09 -3.86
CA ASN A 128 6.80 -9.07 -3.17
C ASN A 128 5.99 -8.45 -2.01
N CYS A 129 5.40 -7.28 -2.26
CA CYS A 129 4.54 -6.60 -1.30
C CYS A 129 3.05 -6.80 -1.65
N PHE A 130 2.18 -6.64 -0.65
CA PHE A 130 0.74 -6.52 -0.87
C PHE A 130 0.25 -5.15 -0.40
N VAL A 131 -0.42 -4.40 -1.29
CA VAL A 131 -0.97 -3.07 -1.03
C VAL A 131 -2.47 -3.08 -1.37
N GLY A 132 -3.31 -3.34 -0.37
CA GLY A 132 -4.76 -3.43 -0.51
C GLY A 132 -5.49 -2.31 0.23
N ASP A 133 -6.49 -1.68 -0.40
CA ASP A 133 -7.45 -0.75 0.23
C ASP A 133 -6.75 0.33 1.08
N SER A 134 -5.70 0.94 0.50
CA SER A 134 -4.72 1.81 1.19
C SER A 134 -4.47 3.09 0.42
N VAL A 135 -4.03 4.15 1.12
CA VAL A 135 -3.56 5.42 0.52
C VAL A 135 -2.11 5.66 0.92
N LEU A 136 -1.25 5.89 -0.07
CA LEU A 136 0.17 6.13 0.11
C LEU A 136 0.49 7.54 -0.40
N GLY A 137 0.92 8.41 0.50
CA GLY A 137 1.32 9.78 0.23
C GLY A 137 2.57 9.90 -0.63
N GLN A 138 2.90 11.14 -0.96
CA GLN A 138 3.97 11.49 -1.89
C GLN A 138 5.31 10.93 -1.41
N GLY A 139 6.10 10.38 -2.33
CA GLY A 139 7.48 9.97 -2.04
C GLY A 139 7.63 8.86 -0.99
N THR A 140 6.54 8.21 -0.59
CA THR A 140 6.53 7.11 0.37
C THR A 140 7.39 5.94 -0.08
N ARG A 141 7.94 5.18 0.87
CA ARG A 141 8.74 3.99 0.59
C ARG A 141 8.22 2.77 1.34
N ILE A 142 7.96 1.69 0.62
CA ILE A 142 7.62 0.39 1.21
C ILE A 142 8.76 -0.59 0.94
N GLY A 143 9.36 -1.14 1.99
CA GLY A 143 10.40 -2.16 1.89
C GLY A 143 9.85 -3.50 1.41
N SER A 144 10.71 -4.30 0.78
CA SER A 144 10.33 -5.61 0.22
C SER A 144 9.69 -6.53 1.27
N GLY A 145 8.74 -7.36 0.85
CA GLY A 145 8.01 -8.28 1.72
C GLY A 145 7.02 -7.62 2.67
N THR A 146 6.76 -6.32 2.53
CA THR A 146 5.77 -5.62 3.37
C THR A 146 4.34 -5.98 2.98
N ILE A 147 3.50 -6.27 3.97
CA ILE A 147 2.10 -6.63 3.77
C ILE A 147 1.19 -5.62 4.48
N LEU A 148 0.31 -4.96 3.73
CA LEU A 148 -0.72 -4.10 4.28
C LEU A 148 -2.01 -4.90 4.47
N GLY A 149 -2.20 -5.45 5.67
CA GLY A 149 -3.41 -6.19 6.02
C GLY A 149 -4.64 -5.28 5.95
N ASN A 150 -5.68 -5.72 5.24
CA ASN A 150 -6.85 -4.90 4.91
C ASN A 150 -8.18 -5.47 5.40
N ARG A 151 -8.18 -6.65 6.03
CA ARG A 151 -9.38 -7.33 6.52
C ARG A 151 -9.20 -7.80 7.95
N ARG A 152 -10.16 -7.47 8.82
CA ARG A 152 -10.21 -8.00 10.20
C ARG A 152 -10.60 -9.47 10.19
N PHE A 153 -10.14 -10.23 11.18
CA PHE A 153 -10.51 -11.65 11.34
C PHE A 153 -12.02 -11.86 11.51
N ASP A 154 -12.67 -10.98 12.29
CA ASP A 154 -14.12 -11.00 12.51
C ASP A 154 -14.92 -10.37 11.36
N GLN A 155 -14.24 -9.87 10.32
CA GLN A 155 -14.84 -9.24 9.14
C GLN A 155 -15.76 -8.05 9.43
N GLN A 156 -15.68 -7.47 10.63
CA GLN A 156 -16.45 -6.28 10.97
C GLN A 156 -15.85 -5.03 10.31
N VAL A 157 -16.63 -3.95 10.33
CA VAL A 157 -16.16 -2.61 9.92
C VAL A 157 -14.85 -2.28 10.63
N VAL A 158 -13.86 -1.84 9.86
CA VAL A 158 -12.55 -1.46 10.38
C VAL A 158 -12.70 -0.16 11.18
N GLN A 159 -12.11 -0.14 12.37
CA GLN A 159 -12.07 1.05 13.23
C GLN A 159 -10.62 1.52 13.33
N VAL A 160 -10.41 2.81 13.18
CA VAL A 160 -9.11 3.43 13.48
C VAL A 160 -9.12 3.93 14.91
N LYS A 161 -7.99 3.79 15.61
CA LYS A 161 -7.84 4.26 16.99
C LYS A 161 -6.77 5.35 17.05
N ILE A 162 -7.20 6.59 17.29
CA ILE A 162 -6.33 7.76 17.40
C ILE A 162 -6.39 8.24 18.85
N ARG A 163 -5.25 8.22 19.55
CA ARG A 163 -5.13 8.65 20.96
C ARG A 163 -6.20 8.10 21.91
N GLY A 164 -6.60 6.83 21.71
CA GLY A 164 -7.61 6.18 22.55
C GLY A 164 -9.02 6.24 21.98
N GLU A 165 -9.33 7.24 21.15
CA GLU A 165 -10.65 7.41 20.52
C GLU A 165 -10.77 6.51 19.28
N LYS A 166 -11.91 5.82 19.17
CA LYS A 166 -12.23 4.94 18.03
C LYS A 166 -13.07 5.70 17.02
N LEU A 167 -12.63 5.71 15.76
CA LEU A 167 -13.38 6.26 14.64
C LEU A 167 -13.71 5.13 13.66
N SER A 168 -14.95 5.11 13.18
CA SER A 168 -15.37 4.14 12.17
C SER A 168 -14.88 4.57 10.79
N THR A 169 -14.40 3.61 9.99
CA THR A 169 -14.08 3.85 8.58
C THR A 169 -15.29 3.71 7.67
N GLY A 170 -16.37 3.09 8.15
CA GLY A 170 -17.55 2.76 7.35
C GLY A 170 -17.37 1.57 6.41
N SER A 171 -16.17 0.98 6.31
CA SER A 171 -15.88 -0.17 5.45
C SER A 171 -15.33 -1.36 6.24
N ASP A 172 -15.66 -2.56 5.80
CA ASP A 172 -15.09 -3.82 6.32
C ASP A 172 -13.76 -4.19 5.61
N LYS A 173 -13.31 -3.38 4.65
CA LYS A 173 -11.99 -3.47 4.00
C LYS A 173 -11.28 -2.13 4.07
N PHE A 174 -10.17 -2.10 4.82
CA PHE A 174 -9.31 -0.93 4.91
C PHE A 174 -7.93 -1.34 5.39
N GLY A 175 -6.92 -1.02 4.58
CA GLY A 175 -5.52 -1.31 4.85
C GLY A 175 -4.88 -0.24 5.71
N CYS A 176 -4.02 0.55 5.07
CA CYS A 176 -3.14 1.51 5.73
C CYS A 176 -3.22 2.90 5.08
N ILE A 177 -3.04 3.94 5.90
CA ILE A 177 -2.66 5.28 5.42
C ILE A 177 -1.19 5.48 5.74
N LEU A 178 -0.42 5.77 4.70
CA LEU A 178 0.98 6.14 4.81
C LEU A 178 1.10 7.61 4.38
N GLY A 179 1.38 8.50 5.32
CA GLY A 179 1.52 9.93 5.03
C GLY A 179 2.73 10.24 4.14
N ASP A 180 2.82 11.48 3.68
CA ASP A 180 3.89 11.95 2.80
C ASP A 180 5.27 11.62 3.38
N TYR A 181 6.16 11.10 2.54
CA TYR A 181 7.53 10.72 2.87
C TYR A 181 7.70 9.66 3.98
N ALA A 182 6.61 9.05 4.46
CA ALA A 182 6.67 7.96 5.41
C ALA A 182 7.25 6.67 4.78
N ARG A 183 7.85 5.84 5.63
CA ARG A 183 8.61 4.66 5.19
C ARG A 183 8.32 3.44 6.03
N LEU A 184 8.06 2.32 5.38
CA LEU A 184 8.01 1.01 6.00
C LEU A 184 9.25 0.22 5.61
N GLY A 185 9.96 -0.34 6.59
CA GLY A 185 11.11 -1.22 6.38
C GLY A 185 10.71 -2.55 5.72
N ALA A 186 11.69 -3.37 5.37
CA ALA A 186 11.43 -4.70 4.83
C ALA A 186 10.67 -5.58 5.84
N ASN A 187 9.79 -6.45 5.34
CA ASN A 187 8.97 -7.37 6.13
C ASN A 187 8.12 -6.70 7.23
N VAL A 188 7.77 -5.42 7.07
CA VAL A 188 6.75 -4.81 7.94
C VAL A 188 5.39 -5.42 7.63
N VAL A 189 4.57 -5.63 8.66
CA VAL A 189 3.16 -6.00 8.49
C VAL A 189 2.31 -4.96 9.19
N THR A 190 1.31 -4.40 8.50
CA THR A 190 0.34 -3.51 9.13
C THR A 190 -0.98 -4.22 9.35
N SER A 191 -1.56 -4.09 10.53
CA SER A 191 -2.95 -4.50 10.77
C SER A 191 -3.93 -3.58 10.01
N PRO A 192 -5.16 -4.05 9.69
CA PRO A 192 -6.21 -3.20 9.13
C PRO A 192 -6.45 -1.96 9.99
N GLY A 193 -6.56 -0.78 9.36
CA GLY A 193 -6.78 0.46 10.08
C GLY A 193 -5.52 1.12 10.65
N THR A 194 -4.34 0.76 10.14
CA THR A 194 -3.08 1.40 10.54
C THR A 194 -2.93 2.75 9.88
N LEU A 195 -2.57 3.77 10.66
CA LEU A 195 -2.36 5.14 10.21
C LEU A 195 -0.93 5.55 10.58
N VAL A 196 -0.13 5.94 9.60
CA VAL A 196 1.25 6.38 9.79
C VAL A 196 1.36 7.81 9.30
N GLY A 197 1.66 8.74 10.21
CA GLY A 197 1.81 10.16 9.88
C GLY A 197 2.97 10.44 8.93
N ALA A 198 2.97 11.63 8.34
CA ALA A 198 4.02 12.08 7.43
C ALA A 198 5.42 12.00 8.06
N HIS A 199 6.43 11.77 7.24
CA HIS A 199 7.84 11.66 7.64
C HIS A 199 8.18 10.55 8.66
N THR A 200 7.22 9.68 9.00
CA THR A 200 7.45 8.60 9.97
C THR A 200 8.04 7.35 9.33
N TRP A 201 9.08 6.80 9.95
CA TRP A 201 9.78 5.61 9.48
C TRP A 201 9.60 4.46 10.45
N VAL A 202 9.28 3.29 9.93
CA VAL A 202 9.00 2.08 10.71
C VAL A 202 10.04 1.03 10.34
N THR A 203 10.82 0.56 11.32
CA THR A 203 11.74 -0.57 11.10
C THR A 203 10.98 -1.90 10.99
N ALA A 204 11.64 -2.96 10.54
CA ALA A 204 11.04 -4.29 10.39
C ALA A 204 10.33 -4.77 11.67
N GLN A 205 9.00 -4.76 11.67
CA GLN A 205 8.12 -5.21 12.76
C GLN A 205 6.66 -5.25 12.29
N SER A 206 5.79 -5.86 13.10
CA SER A 206 4.34 -5.70 12.94
C SER A 206 3.86 -4.43 13.65
N ILE A 207 3.00 -3.65 13.01
CA ILE A 207 2.43 -2.41 13.58
C ILE A 207 0.90 -2.36 13.45
N GLN A 208 0.26 -1.61 14.35
CA GLN A 208 -1.19 -1.40 14.35
C GLN A 208 -1.53 -0.02 14.92
N GLY A 209 -2.63 0.55 14.42
CA GLY A 209 -3.22 1.77 14.98
C GLY A 209 -2.53 3.03 14.48
N PHE A 210 -2.50 4.06 15.32
CA PHE A 210 -1.98 5.38 14.95
C PHE A 210 -0.51 5.56 15.36
N LEU A 211 0.34 5.84 14.38
CA LEU A 211 1.73 6.27 14.54
C LEU A 211 1.83 7.75 14.14
N PRO A 212 2.20 8.66 15.06
CA PRO A 212 2.31 10.09 14.77
C PRO A 212 3.34 10.40 13.68
N ALA A 213 3.23 11.58 13.07
CA ALA A 213 4.24 12.16 12.18
C ALA A 213 5.58 12.41 12.90
N ASP A 214 6.65 12.50 12.10
CA ASP A 214 8.02 12.78 12.55
C ASP A 214 8.53 11.80 13.61
N LYS A 215 8.32 10.50 13.40
CA LYS A 215 8.78 9.43 14.31
C LYS A 215 9.67 8.42 13.60
N LEU A 216 10.58 7.85 14.37
CA LEU A 216 11.27 6.62 14.02
C LEU A 216 10.77 5.52 14.95
N VAL A 217 9.95 4.62 14.42
CA VAL A 217 9.34 3.51 15.16
C VAL A 217 10.27 2.31 15.08
N LYS A 218 10.89 1.97 16.21
CA LYS A 218 11.81 0.85 16.35
C LYS A 218 11.19 -0.24 17.21
N GLY A 219 11.17 -1.46 16.70
CA GLY A 219 10.90 -2.65 17.49
C GLY A 219 12.21 -3.14 18.10
N VAL A 220 12.24 -3.37 19.41
CA VAL A 220 13.37 -4.04 20.07
C VAL A 220 13.02 -5.52 20.17
N THR A 221 13.61 -6.34 19.30
CA THR A 221 13.47 -7.80 19.36
C THR A 221 14.71 -8.39 20.01
N GLN A 222 14.54 -9.12 21.11
CA GLN A 222 15.63 -9.89 21.72
C GLN A 222 15.52 -11.35 21.28
N ALA A 223 16.57 -11.87 20.66
CA ALA A 223 16.66 -13.29 20.35
C ALA A 223 17.05 -14.06 21.62
N GLN A 224 16.36 -15.16 21.89
CA GLN A 224 16.76 -16.10 22.93
C GLN A 224 17.57 -17.24 22.28
N VAL A 225 18.79 -17.46 22.76
CA VAL A 225 19.62 -18.60 22.38
C VAL A 225 19.50 -19.65 23.47
N VAL A 226 19.06 -20.84 23.10
CA VAL A 226 18.94 -22.00 24.00
C VAL A 226 19.59 -23.20 23.36
N ASP A 227 20.19 -24.06 24.19
CA ASP A 227 20.69 -25.34 23.72
C ASP A 227 19.53 -26.22 23.25
N LYS A 228 19.76 -26.96 22.17
CA LYS A 228 18.84 -28.00 21.71
C LYS A 228 19.63 -29.24 21.33
N ALA A 229 19.01 -30.40 21.46
CA ALA A 229 19.59 -31.64 20.96
C ALA A 229 19.92 -31.50 19.46
N ARG A 230 21.08 -32.03 19.06
CA ARG A 230 21.41 -32.23 17.66
C ARG A 230 20.43 -33.24 17.08
N VAL A 231 19.76 -32.87 15.99
CA VAL A 231 18.83 -33.74 15.27
C VAL A 231 19.42 -33.97 13.90
N GLU A 232 19.72 -35.22 13.57
CA GLU A 232 20.07 -35.63 12.21
C GLU A 232 18.78 -35.75 11.40
N LEU A 233 18.67 -34.96 10.32
CA LEU A 233 17.52 -35.02 9.44
C LEU A 233 17.60 -36.29 8.61
N LYS A 234 16.48 -36.99 8.43
CA LYS A 234 16.41 -38.11 7.50
C LYS A 234 16.74 -37.61 6.09
N ALA A 235 17.83 -38.10 5.51
CA ALA A 235 18.08 -37.95 4.08
C ALA A 235 17.05 -38.81 3.32
N ARG A 236 16.32 -38.21 2.39
CA ARG A 236 15.48 -38.99 1.46
C ARG A 236 16.40 -39.70 0.49
N ASP A 237 16.17 -40.99 0.25
CA ASP A 237 16.83 -41.68 -0.86
C ASP A 237 16.33 -41.14 -2.21
N ALA A 238 17.02 -41.49 -3.31
CA ALA A 238 16.68 -41.04 -4.67
C ALA A 238 15.26 -41.46 -5.15
N LYS A 239 14.52 -42.25 -4.36
CA LYS A 239 13.16 -42.72 -4.65
C LYS A 239 12.09 -42.05 -3.76
N GLY A 240 12.48 -41.15 -2.87
CA GLY A 240 11.55 -40.23 -2.20
C GLY A 240 10.63 -40.84 -1.15
N LYS A 241 10.94 -42.01 -0.57
CA LYS A 241 10.24 -42.50 0.63
C LYS A 241 11.00 -42.12 1.91
N ALA A 242 10.26 -41.62 2.89
CA ALA A 242 10.76 -41.14 4.19
C ALA A 242 11.00 -42.28 5.21
#